data_AF-A0A8S1MST8-F1
#
_entry.id   AF-A0A8S1MST8-F1
#
_cell.length_a   1.000
_cell.length_b   1.000
_cell.length_c   1.000
_cell.angle_alpha   90.00
_cell.angle_beta   90.00
_cell.angle_gamma   90.00
#
_symmetry.space_group_name_H-M   'P 1'
#
loop_
_entity.id
_entity.type
_entity.pdbx_description
1 polymer ?
#
loop_
_entity_poly.entity_id
_entity_poly.type
_entity_poly.pdbx_seq_one_letter_code
_entity_poly.pdbx_strand_id
1 'polypeptide(L)'
;MKQNKYIRNVHLRSKEIVEQQREQQNENKSLIQLQEFNYAAKPYQDFECIKLKNIRSIKISDSGSRGVIFIDSDQGAIVLKLSGQVGVELFLNKLALALDIKTTQMKCLKWCDFEMQEVRNDILFAASNDEVLSHRLKQKLKVAYFEMIEYVPGLQLYCFQGERAKSIFNQERLFNLGKMIGFDIFIHNGDRFPLPIWRSIGNADNVILKVLDEKQEDMFNIQNTNLNFDSIYSIDPQTILKQQDQSIQNKILNAYIEKVKKFLQQLCDDIKQNESQSLKTFQDFILEHTLYKLNNNELQIVNQGILYQIQKISQFGIENIIKLQQELLLPDNQDWMNQYNSCLNQIHIEFHSKLIQVFAEIINTNFEIFQTL
;
A
#
# COMPACT_ATOMS: atom_id res chain seq x y z
N MET A 1 -23.87 6.60 61.72
CA MET A 1 -23.08 5.35 61.53
C MET A 1 -23.74 4.30 60.63
N LYS A 2 -25.06 4.10 60.62
CA LYS A 2 -25.72 3.07 59.77
C LYS A 2 -25.62 3.33 58.24
N GLN A 3 -25.67 4.59 57.80
CA GLN A 3 -25.58 4.97 56.38
C GLN A 3 -24.19 4.66 55.75
N ASN A 4 -23.10 4.85 56.49
CA ASN A 4 -21.73 4.54 56.01
C ASN A 4 -21.47 3.04 55.84
N LYS A 5 -22.16 2.18 56.60
CA LYS A 5 -22.04 0.72 56.46
C LYS A 5 -22.76 0.22 55.21
N TYR A 6 -23.86 0.87 54.83
CA TYR A 6 -24.62 0.55 53.63
C TYR A 6 -23.83 0.90 52.34
N ILE A 7 -23.26 2.10 52.26
CA ILE A 7 -22.45 2.53 51.09
C ILE A 7 -21.23 1.63 50.88
N ARG A 8 -20.56 1.20 51.97
CA ARG A 8 -19.42 0.30 51.89
C ARG A 8 -19.79 -1.09 51.36
N ASN A 9 -20.96 -1.61 51.74
CA ASN A 9 -21.46 -2.90 51.24
C ASN A 9 -21.88 -2.86 49.76
N VAL A 10 -22.45 -1.73 49.30
CA VAL A 10 -22.78 -1.53 47.88
C VAL A 10 -21.50 -1.51 47.03
N HIS A 11 -20.45 -0.84 47.49
CA HIS A 11 -19.19 -0.78 46.77
C HIS A 11 -18.43 -2.13 46.71
N LEU A 12 -18.52 -2.94 47.77
CA LEU A 12 -17.95 -4.29 47.78
C LEU A 12 -18.70 -5.21 46.80
N ARG A 13 -20.03 -5.23 46.83
CA ARG A 13 -20.84 -5.98 45.85
C ARG A 13 -20.59 -5.54 44.41
N SER A 14 -20.43 -4.23 44.16
CA SER A 14 -20.11 -3.77 42.81
C SER A 14 -18.74 -4.25 42.33
N LYS A 15 -17.75 -4.38 43.23
CA LYS A 15 -16.44 -4.92 42.89
C LYS A 15 -16.49 -6.42 42.60
N GLU A 16 -17.19 -7.19 43.45
CA GLU A 16 -17.39 -8.63 43.25
C GLU A 16 -18.11 -8.93 41.93
N ILE A 17 -19.15 -8.16 41.58
CA ILE A 17 -19.86 -8.32 40.30
C ILE A 17 -18.94 -8.03 39.11
N VAL A 18 -18.13 -6.97 39.17
CA VAL A 18 -17.16 -6.64 38.10
C VAL A 18 -16.08 -7.72 37.99
N GLU A 19 -15.64 -8.29 39.10
CA GLU A 19 -14.63 -9.35 39.15
C GLU A 19 -15.19 -10.67 38.61
N GLN A 20 -16.41 -11.07 39.00
CA GLN A 20 -17.11 -12.24 38.45
C GLN A 20 -17.40 -12.09 36.96
N GLN A 21 -17.81 -10.91 36.49
CA GLN A 21 -17.98 -10.64 35.06
C GLN A 21 -16.64 -10.75 34.31
N ARG A 22 -15.54 -10.33 34.94
CA ARG A 22 -14.20 -10.44 34.37
C ARG A 22 -13.71 -11.89 34.34
N GLU A 23 -14.00 -12.69 35.37
CA GLU A 23 -13.70 -14.12 35.44
C GLU A 23 -14.51 -14.91 34.40
N GLN A 24 -15.82 -14.71 34.32
CA GLN A 24 -16.66 -15.34 33.30
C GLN A 24 -16.27 -14.93 31.88
N GLN A 25 -15.89 -13.66 31.70
CA GLN A 25 -15.26 -13.25 30.46
C GLN A 25 -13.98 -14.06 30.27
N ASN A 26 -13.04 -14.07 31.21
CA ASN A 26 -11.75 -14.77 31.07
C ASN A 26 -11.88 -16.29 30.81
N GLU A 27 -12.86 -16.96 31.41
CA GLU A 27 -13.16 -18.37 31.13
C GLU A 27 -13.66 -18.57 29.69
N ASN A 28 -14.63 -17.77 29.23
CA ASN A 28 -15.07 -17.80 27.84
C ASN A 28 -13.97 -17.42 26.85
N LYS A 29 -13.00 -16.60 27.28
CA LYS A 29 -11.85 -16.15 26.48
C LYS A 29 -10.79 -17.25 26.27
N SER A 30 -10.76 -18.27 27.12
CA SER A 30 -9.80 -19.39 27.03
C SER A 30 -10.08 -20.41 25.92
N LEU A 31 -11.21 -20.28 25.21
CA LEU A 31 -11.67 -21.28 24.22
C LEU A 31 -11.46 -20.86 22.76
N ILE A 32 -11.15 -19.59 22.48
CA ILE A 32 -10.96 -19.13 21.10
C ILE A 32 -9.50 -19.41 20.70
N GLN A 33 -9.32 -20.51 19.97
CA GLN A 33 -8.06 -20.82 19.30
C GLN A 33 -7.99 -20.05 17.98
N LEU A 34 -6.95 -19.24 17.81
CA LEU A 34 -6.70 -18.55 16.54
C LEU A 34 -6.49 -19.57 15.43
N GLN A 35 -7.12 -19.33 14.30
CA GLN A 35 -6.99 -20.14 13.09
C GLN A 35 -5.80 -19.65 12.25
N GLU A 36 -5.42 -20.45 11.25
CA GLU A 36 -4.52 -19.98 10.20
C GLU A 36 -5.20 -18.85 9.41
N PHE A 37 -4.42 -17.84 8.98
CA PHE A 37 -4.95 -16.74 8.19
C PHE A 37 -5.40 -17.23 6.81
N ASN A 38 -6.67 -16.98 6.49
CA ASN A 38 -7.26 -17.28 5.20
C ASN A 38 -6.96 -16.15 4.20
N TYR A 39 -6.12 -16.40 3.21
CA TYR A 39 -5.76 -15.46 2.14
C TYR A 39 -6.89 -15.18 1.14
N ALA A 40 -7.98 -15.95 1.20
CA ALA A 40 -9.23 -15.65 0.53
C ALA A 40 -10.21 -14.85 1.41
N ALA A 41 -9.78 -14.39 2.60
CA ALA A 41 -10.62 -13.57 3.47
C ALA A 41 -11.11 -12.32 2.73
N LYS A 42 -12.38 -11.99 2.96
CA LYS A 42 -12.98 -10.79 2.35
C LYS A 42 -12.37 -9.53 2.99
N PRO A 43 -12.14 -8.45 2.23
CA PRO A 43 -11.73 -7.17 2.79
C PRO A 43 -12.74 -6.69 3.85
N TYR A 44 -12.23 -5.97 4.86
CA TYR A 44 -13.08 -5.32 5.85
C TYR A 44 -14.02 -4.29 5.19
N GLN A 45 -15.31 -4.33 5.55
CA GLN A 45 -16.35 -3.57 4.82
C GLN A 45 -16.38 -2.08 5.14
N ASP A 46 -16.21 -1.70 6.41
CA ASP A 46 -16.31 -0.31 6.86
C ASP A 46 -14.92 0.19 7.28
N PHE A 47 -14.19 0.79 6.35
CA PHE A 47 -12.82 1.25 6.62
C PHE A 47 -12.76 2.58 7.39
N GLU A 48 -13.89 3.27 7.57
CA GLU A 48 -13.96 4.55 8.27
C GLU A 48 -13.95 4.38 9.80
N CYS A 49 -14.60 3.32 10.30
CA CYS A 49 -14.68 2.99 11.72
C CYS A 49 -14.34 1.51 11.98
N ILE A 50 -13.09 1.23 12.35
CA ILE A 50 -12.65 -0.14 12.59
C ILE A 50 -13.03 -0.61 13.98
N LYS A 51 -13.74 -1.74 14.04
CA LYS A 51 -14.02 -2.49 15.27
C LYS A 51 -13.67 -3.95 15.04
N LEU A 52 -12.67 -4.48 15.74
CA LEU A 52 -12.20 -5.84 15.50
C LEU A 52 -12.93 -6.83 16.41
N LYS A 53 -14.20 -7.10 16.10
CA LYS A 53 -14.98 -8.12 16.81
C LYS A 53 -14.62 -9.51 16.35
N ASN A 54 -14.47 -10.44 17.30
CA ASN A 54 -14.25 -11.86 17.04
C ASN A 54 -13.12 -12.10 16.03
N ILE A 55 -11.91 -11.64 16.36
CA ILE A 55 -10.72 -11.92 15.54
C ILE A 55 -10.54 -13.45 15.44
N ARG A 56 -10.56 -13.95 14.21
CA ARG A 56 -10.45 -15.37 13.88
C ARG A 56 -9.00 -15.81 13.71
N SER A 57 -8.18 -14.96 13.09
CA SER A 57 -6.76 -15.22 12.87
C SER A 57 -5.93 -13.95 12.92
N ILE A 58 -4.68 -14.10 13.35
CA ILE A 58 -3.66 -13.06 13.32
C ILE A 58 -2.40 -13.70 12.73
N LYS A 59 -1.87 -13.14 11.64
CA LYS A 59 -0.62 -13.57 11.04
C LYS A 59 0.36 -12.41 10.98
N ILE A 60 1.51 -12.57 11.62
CA ILE A 60 2.64 -11.65 11.44
C ILE A 60 3.35 -12.08 10.16
N SER A 61 3.56 -11.16 9.22
CA SER A 61 4.32 -11.44 8.00
C SER A 61 5.74 -11.90 8.34
N ASP A 62 6.17 -12.99 7.71
CA ASP A 62 7.55 -13.48 7.79
C ASP A 62 8.49 -12.69 6.86
N SER A 63 7.92 -11.99 5.86
CA SER A 63 8.64 -11.15 4.92
C SER A 63 8.48 -9.66 5.24
N GLY A 64 9.48 -8.87 4.84
CA GLY A 64 9.47 -7.41 4.92
C GLY A 64 10.11 -6.81 6.17
N SER A 65 10.41 -5.51 6.10
CA SER A 65 11.29 -4.84 7.06
C SER A 65 10.60 -4.33 8.33
N ARG A 66 9.25 -4.28 8.42
CA ARG A 66 8.57 -3.51 9.50
C ARG A 66 7.19 -4.02 9.92
N GLY A 67 7.10 -5.26 10.35
CA GLY A 67 6.00 -5.73 11.20
C GLY A 67 4.61 -5.60 10.57
N VAL A 68 4.44 -6.11 9.35
CA VAL A 68 3.12 -6.27 8.74
C VAL A 68 2.36 -7.37 9.48
N ILE A 69 1.11 -7.10 9.83
CA ILE A 69 0.23 -8.01 10.56
C ILE A 69 -1.09 -8.10 9.80
N PHE A 70 -1.45 -9.32 9.38
CA PHE A 70 -2.74 -9.64 8.80
C PHE A 70 -3.70 -10.02 9.93
N ILE A 71 -4.91 -9.45 9.91
CA ILE A 71 -5.92 -9.68 10.93
C ILE A 71 -7.22 -10.01 10.21
N ASP A 72 -7.79 -11.18 10.49
CA ASP A 72 -9.10 -11.59 9.99
C ASP A 72 -10.11 -11.60 11.13
N SER A 73 -11.28 -11.02 10.88
CA SER A 73 -12.38 -10.87 11.83
C SER A 73 -13.71 -11.24 11.17
N ASP A 74 -14.78 -11.28 11.96
CA ASP A 74 -16.13 -11.51 11.40
C ASP A 74 -16.56 -10.42 10.39
N GLN A 75 -15.97 -9.22 10.46
CA GLN A 75 -16.28 -8.10 9.58
C GLN A 75 -15.37 -8.05 8.33
N GLY A 76 -14.42 -8.97 8.22
CA GLY A 76 -13.43 -9.06 7.14
C GLY A 76 -12.00 -8.87 7.64
N ALA A 77 -11.07 -8.91 6.69
CA ALA A 77 -9.64 -8.81 6.93
C ALA A 77 -9.10 -7.40 6.70
N ILE A 78 -8.11 -7.05 7.50
CA ILE A 78 -7.29 -5.83 7.36
C ILE A 78 -5.82 -6.18 7.44
N VAL A 79 -4.99 -5.25 6.99
CA VAL A 79 -3.53 -5.28 7.17
C VAL A 79 -3.13 -4.12 8.07
N LEU A 80 -2.33 -4.42 9.08
CA LEU A 80 -1.70 -3.44 9.95
C LEU A 80 -0.21 -3.40 9.65
N LYS A 81 0.30 -2.26 9.19
CA LYS A 81 1.72 -2.01 8.99
C LYS A 81 2.25 -1.07 10.06
N LEU A 82 3.44 -1.38 10.55
CA LEU A 82 4.09 -0.67 11.66
C LEU A 82 5.32 0.07 11.14
N SER A 83 5.11 0.92 10.13
CA SER A 83 6.18 1.68 9.49
C SER A 83 6.61 2.90 10.31
N GLY A 84 7.88 3.27 10.19
CA GLY A 84 8.39 4.55 10.71
C GLY A 84 8.11 5.75 9.81
N GLN A 85 7.51 5.53 8.62
CA GLN A 85 7.30 6.56 7.59
C GLN A 85 5.81 6.72 7.23
N VAL A 86 4.90 6.47 8.18
CA VAL A 86 3.44 6.46 7.95
C VAL A 86 2.93 7.70 7.23
N GLY A 87 3.47 8.90 7.55
CA GLY A 87 3.08 10.13 6.87
C GLY A 87 3.43 10.16 5.37
N VAL A 88 4.61 9.65 5.01
CA VAL A 88 5.04 9.56 3.60
C VAL A 88 4.20 8.54 2.86
N GLU A 89 4.02 7.34 3.44
CA GLU A 89 3.27 6.26 2.80
C GLU A 89 1.79 6.63 2.60
N LEU A 90 1.17 7.26 3.61
CA LEU A 90 -0.20 7.76 3.50
C LEU A 90 -0.32 8.86 2.44
N PHE A 91 0.64 9.80 2.37
CA PHE A 91 0.66 10.81 1.31
C PHE A 91 0.75 10.18 -0.07
N LEU A 92 1.67 9.25 -0.29
CA LEU A 92 1.85 8.59 -1.58
C LEU A 92 0.62 7.76 -1.96
N ASN A 93 -0.02 7.10 -1.00
CA ASN A 93 -1.28 6.38 -1.20
C ASN A 93 -2.42 7.33 -1.61
N LYS A 94 -2.61 8.46 -0.90
CA LYS A 94 -3.64 9.44 -1.25
C LYS A 94 -3.37 10.10 -2.60
N LEU A 95 -2.09 10.35 -2.92
CA LEU A 95 -1.68 10.89 -4.21
C LEU A 95 -1.96 9.88 -5.34
N ALA A 96 -1.68 8.60 -5.12
CA ALA A 96 -2.01 7.52 -6.05
C ALA A 96 -3.52 7.50 -6.34
N LEU A 97 -4.37 7.55 -5.31
CA LEU A 97 -5.82 7.61 -5.46
C LEU A 97 -6.29 8.86 -6.23
N ALA A 98 -5.76 10.04 -5.90
CA ALA A 98 -6.09 11.29 -6.59
C ALA A 98 -5.69 11.26 -8.09
N LEU A 99 -4.66 10.49 -8.40
CA LEU A 99 -4.15 10.28 -9.76
C LEU A 99 -4.75 9.03 -10.43
N ASP A 100 -5.78 8.42 -9.84
CA ASP A 100 -6.48 7.21 -10.33
C ASP A 100 -5.57 6.00 -10.55
N ILE A 101 -4.56 5.86 -9.69
CA ILE A 101 -3.79 4.63 -9.57
C ILE A 101 -4.55 3.72 -8.60
N LYS A 102 -4.86 2.51 -9.05
CA LYS A 102 -5.47 1.49 -8.20
C LYS A 102 -4.48 1.09 -7.10
N THR A 103 -4.81 1.45 -5.88
CA THR A 103 -4.09 1.11 -4.65
C THR A 103 -5.11 0.80 -3.55
N THR A 104 -4.64 0.31 -2.41
CA THR A 104 -5.48 0.01 -1.26
C THR A 104 -5.98 1.27 -0.57
N GLN A 105 -7.11 1.17 0.14
CA GLN A 105 -7.43 2.21 1.12
C GLN A 105 -6.42 2.18 2.27
N MET A 106 -6.06 3.35 2.76
CA MET A 106 -5.11 3.51 3.86
C MET A 106 -5.57 4.60 4.84
N LYS A 107 -5.37 4.32 6.13
CA LYS A 107 -5.69 5.20 7.25
C LYS A 107 -4.56 5.15 8.29
N CYS A 108 -4.19 6.30 8.83
CA CYS A 108 -3.29 6.40 9.99
C CYS A 108 -4.13 6.47 11.27
N LEU A 109 -3.91 5.54 12.20
CA LEU A 109 -4.41 5.67 13.57
C LEU A 109 -3.27 6.16 14.47
N LYS A 110 -3.58 7.15 15.32
CA LYS A 110 -2.60 7.84 16.15
C LYS A 110 -2.68 7.31 17.59
N TRP A 111 -1.56 7.35 18.31
CA TRP A 111 -1.50 6.84 19.69
C TRP A 111 -2.56 7.42 20.63
N CYS A 112 -2.91 8.69 20.44
CA CYS A 112 -3.93 9.38 21.23
C CYS A 112 -5.36 9.07 20.78
N ASP A 113 -5.57 8.39 19.65
CA ASP A 113 -6.89 8.01 19.18
C ASP A 113 -7.44 6.83 20.00
N PHE A 114 -8.68 6.95 20.44
CA PHE A 114 -9.38 5.86 21.12
C PHE A 114 -9.47 4.62 20.23
N GLU A 115 -9.72 4.81 18.92
CA GLU A 115 -9.77 3.74 17.92
C GLU A 115 -8.46 2.92 17.87
N MET A 116 -7.28 3.57 17.95
CA MET A 116 -6.00 2.86 17.98
C MET A 116 -5.87 1.99 19.23
N GLN A 117 -6.31 2.50 20.38
CA GLN A 117 -6.25 1.75 21.65
C GLN A 117 -7.23 0.57 21.64
N GLU A 118 -8.42 0.72 21.07
CA GLU A 118 -9.38 -0.37 20.86
C GLU A 118 -8.78 -1.47 19.97
N VAL A 119 -8.33 -1.11 18.77
CA VAL A 119 -7.68 -2.05 17.83
C VAL A 119 -6.52 -2.79 18.48
N ARG A 120 -5.64 -2.06 19.18
CA ARG A 120 -4.51 -2.65 19.91
C ARG A 120 -4.96 -3.63 20.98
N ASN A 121 -5.97 -3.27 21.76
CA ASN A 121 -6.48 -4.13 22.83
C ASN A 121 -7.15 -5.37 22.28
N ASP A 122 -7.95 -5.25 21.21
CA ASP A 122 -8.60 -6.38 20.55
C ASP A 122 -7.58 -7.39 20.02
N ILE A 123 -6.52 -6.92 19.36
CA ILE A 123 -5.43 -7.77 18.84
C ILE A 123 -4.71 -8.51 19.99
N LEU A 124 -4.32 -7.78 21.04
CA LEU A 124 -3.62 -8.38 22.20
C LEU A 124 -4.52 -9.34 22.96
N PHE A 125 -5.81 -9.02 23.02
CA PHE A 125 -6.81 -9.85 23.65
C PHE A 125 -7.00 -11.17 22.88
N ALA A 126 -7.15 -11.11 21.55
CA ALA A 126 -7.29 -12.29 20.70
C ALA A 126 -6.05 -13.20 20.72
N ALA A 127 -4.85 -12.61 20.81
CA ALA A 127 -3.60 -13.38 20.91
C ALA A 127 -3.29 -13.89 22.32
N SER A 128 -4.12 -13.65 23.33
CA SER A 128 -3.78 -13.90 24.74
C SER A 128 -3.54 -15.37 25.09
N ASN A 129 -4.12 -16.31 24.34
CA ASN A 129 -3.95 -17.75 24.52
C ASN A 129 -2.65 -18.30 23.90
N ASP A 130 -1.97 -17.53 23.04
CA ASP A 130 -0.67 -17.88 22.45
C ASP A 130 0.41 -16.97 23.05
N GLU A 131 1.17 -17.50 24.03
CA GLU A 131 2.17 -16.73 24.76
C GLU A 131 3.25 -16.12 23.84
N VAL A 132 3.69 -16.86 22.82
CA VAL A 132 4.74 -16.44 21.90
C VAL A 132 4.23 -15.32 21.01
N LEU A 133 3.06 -15.50 20.39
CA LEU A 133 2.43 -14.49 19.56
C LEU A 133 2.10 -13.23 20.37
N SER A 134 1.50 -13.40 21.56
CA SER A 134 1.18 -12.32 22.49
C SER A 134 2.42 -11.50 22.85
N HIS A 135 3.53 -12.15 23.19
CA HIS A 135 4.78 -11.46 23.50
C HIS A 135 5.30 -10.66 22.30
N ARG A 136 5.32 -11.25 21.10
CA ARG A 136 5.75 -10.58 19.85
C ARG A 136 4.88 -9.35 19.55
N LEU A 137 3.56 -9.48 19.65
CA LEU A 137 2.61 -8.39 19.40
C LEU A 137 2.75 -7.26 20.44
N LYS A 138 2.91 -7.58 21.73
CA LYS A 138 3.09 -6.57 22.79
C LYS A 138 4.29 -5.65 22.54
N GLN A 139 5.36 -6.14 21.92
CA GLN A 139 6.50 -5.29 21.58
C GLN A 139 6.26 -4.51 20.29
N LYS A 140 5.72 -5.16 19.25
CA LYS A 140 5.48 -4.53 17.95
C LYS A 140 4.43 -3.42 18.02
N LEU A 141 3.36 -3.60 18.79
CA LEU A 141 2.26 -2.64 18.90
C LEU A 141 2.58 -1.43 19.82
N LYS A 142 3.83 -1.26 20.26
CA LYS A 142 4.31 -0.07 21.00
C LYS A 142 4.88 0.96 20.03
N VAL A 143 4.06 1.40 19.09
CA VAL A 143 4.41 2.44 18.12
C VAL A 143 3.48 3.63 18.28
N ALA A 144 3.90 4.79 17.80
CA ALA A 144 3.11 6.01 17.86
C ALA A 144 1.95 6.02 16.86
N TYR A 145 2.08 5.27 15.76
CA TYR A 145 1.13 5.25 14.66
C TYR A 145 0.91 3.83 14.18
N PHE A 146 -0.33 3.52 13.82
CA PHE A 146 -0.69 2.35 13.05
C PHE A 146 -1.05 2.78 11.64
N GLU A 147 -0.46 2.13 10.65
CA GLU A 147 -0.88 2.22 9.27
C GLU A 147 -1.85 1.08 9.00
N MET A 148 -3.14 1.40 8.97
CA MET A 148 -4.17 0.45 8.57
C MET A 148 -4.36 0.50 7.07
N ILE A 149 -4.33 -0.67 6.46
CA ILE A 149 -4.39 -0.87 5.02
C ILE A 149 -5.52 -1.87 4.73
N GLU A 150 -6.32 -1.57 3.72
CA GLU A 150 -7.31 -2.49 3.18
C GLU A 150 -6.62 -3.81 2.77
N TYR A 151 -7.20 -4.93 3.21
CA TYR A 151 -6.75 -6.23 2.74
C TYR A 151 -7.24 -6.48 1.31
N VAL A 152 -6.35 -6.87 0.41
CA VAL A 152 -6.69 -7.28 -0.96
C VAL A 152 -6.48 -8.79 -1.08
N PRO A 153 -7.55 -9.60 -1.21
CA PRO A 153 -7.41 -11.02 -1.51
C PRO A 153 -6.88 -11.13 -2.94
N GLY A 154 -5.59 -11.39 -3.07
CA GLY A 154 -4.90 -11.28 -4.34
C GLY A 154 -3.59 -12.03 -4.36
N LEU A 155 -3.01 -12.11 -5.54
CA LEU A 155 -1.77 -12.84 -5.78
C LEU A 155 -0.74 -11.92 -6.43
N GLN A 156 0.53 -12.18 -6.11
CA GLN A 156 1.67 -11.44 -6.63
C GLN A 156 2.05 -11.95 -8.02
N LEU A 157 2.85 -11.18 -8.77
CA LEU A 157 3.12 -11.49 -10.18
C LEU A 157 3.73 -12.89 -10.39
N TYR A 158 4.59 -13.35 -9.48
CA TYR A 158 5.24 -14.66 -9.60
C TYR A 158 4.28 -15.86 -9.50
N CYS A 159 3.04 -15.65 -9.04
CA CYS A 159 2.01 -16.68 -8.99
C CYS A 159 1.36 -16.97 -10.36
N PHE A 160 1.66 -16.17 -11.39
CA PHE A 160 1.05 -16.28 -12.71
C PHE A 160 2.03 -16.85 -13.71
N GLN A 161 2.10 -18.18 -13.81
CA GLN A 161 2.98 -18.85 -14.76
C GLN A 161 2.21 -19.46 -15.94
N GLY A 162 2.84 -19.48 -17.13
CA GLY A 162 2.33 -20.21 -18.30
C GLY A 162 0.99 -19.68 -18.82
N GLU A 163 0.00 -20.56 -19.01
CA GLU A 163 -1.32 -20.18 -19.54
C GLU A 163 -2.07 -19.21 -18.63
N ARG A 164 -1.85 -19.28 -17.31
CA ARG A 164 -2.46 -18.37 -16.36
C ARG A 164 -1.98 -16.93 -16.58
N ALA A 165 -0.72 -16.73 -16.95
CA ALA A 165 -0.17 -15.41 -17.26
C ALA A 165 -0.89 -14.74 -18.45
N LYS A 166 -1.19 -15.50 -19.51
CA LYS A 166 -1.93 -15.00 -20.68
C LYS A 166 -3.31 -14.45 -20.31
N SER A 167 -3.98 -15.08 -19.34
CA SER A 167 -5.31 -14.66 -18.91
C SER A 167 -5.32 -13.35 -18.11
N ILE A 168 -4.21 -13.01 -17.46
CA ILE A 168 -4.13 -11.82 -16.60
C ILE A 168 -3.76 -10.55 -17.37
N PHE A 169 -2.99 -10.66 -18.46
CA PHE A 169 -2.54 -9.50 -19.24
C PHE A 169 -3.52 -9.09 -20.33
N ASN A 170 -4.73 -8.70 -19.92
CA ASN A 170 -5.69 -8.07 -20.83
C ASN A 170 -5.35 -6.58 -21.07
N GLN A 171 -6.02 -5.96 -22.06
CA GLN A 171 -5.75 -4.57 -22.44
C GLN A 171 -5.87 -3.59 -21.25
N GLU A 172 -6.94 -3.71 -20.46
CA GLU A 172 -7.18 -2.82 -19.32
C GLU A 172 -6.07 -2.92 -18.26
N ARG A 173 -5.66 -4.13 -17.90
CA ARG A 173 -4.61 -4.35 -16.88
C ARG A 173 -3.24 -3.95 -17.37
N LEU A 174 -2.92 -4.17 -18.65
CA LEU A 174 -1.69 -3.66 -19.26
C LEU A 174 -1.66 -2.12 -19.25
N PHE A 175 -2.78 -1.48 -19.56
CA PHE A 175 -2.88 -0.03 -19.50
C PHE A 175 -2.70 0.47 -18.06
N ASN A 176 -3.34 -0.20 -17.09
CA ASN A 176 -3.18 0.12 -15.67
C ASN A 176 -1.76 -0.11 -15.14
N LEU A 177 -1.03 -1.13 -15.63
CA LEU A 177 0.40 -1.30 -15.35
C LEU A 177 1.20 -0.12 -15.89
N GLY A 178 0.90 0.33 -17.11
CA GLY A 178 1.48 1.55 -17.67
C GLY A 178 1.25 2.76 -16.77
N LYS A 179 0.00 2.94 -16.30
CA LYS A 179 -0.33 4.02 -15.35
C LYS A 179 0.50 3.92 -14.06
N MET A 180 0.62 2.72 -13.48
CA MET A 180 1.46 2.51 -12.29
C MET A 180 2.92 2.90 -12.53
N ILE A 181 3.49 2.52 -13.68
CA ILE A 181 4.86 2.88 -14.05
C ILE A 181 5.00 4.40 -14.20
N GLY A 182 4.06 5.08 -14.87
CA GLY A 182 4.06 6.53 -15.00
C GLY A 182 4.02 7.24 -13.64
N PHE A 183 3.23 6.70 -12.70
CA PHE A 183 3.20 7.18 -11.32
C PHE A 183 4.51 6.91 -10.58
N ASP A 184 5.10 5.72 -10.72
CA ASP A 184 6.37 5.35 -10.09
C ASP A 184 7.55 6.21 -10.60
N ILE A 185 7.55 6.60 -11.88
CA ILE A 185 8.48 7.59 -12.41
C ILE A 185 8.32 8.93 -11.68
N PHE A 186 7.08 9.36 -11.45
CA PHE A 186 6.80 10.65 -10.82
C PHE A 186 7.25 10.70 -9.35
N ILE A 187 6.97 9.65 -8.59
CA ILE A 187 7.33 9.60 -7.17
C ILE A 187 8.74 9.04 -6.93
N HIS A 188 9.49 8.71 -7.99
CA HIS A 188 10.78 8.02 -7.91
C HIS A 188 10.71 6.69 -7.12
N ASN A 189 9.74 5.85 -7.47
CA ASN A 189 9.61 4.51 -6.93
C ASN A 189 10.24 3.47 -7.86
N GLY A 190 11.56 3.31 -7.76
CA GLY A 190 12.26 2.28 -8.53
C GLY A 190 12.08 0.87 -8.01
N ASP A 191 11.47 0.68 -6.84
CA ASP A 191 11.38 -0.64 -6.21
C ASP A 191 10.41 -1.56 -6.94
N ARG A 192 9.29 -1.05 -7.49
CA ARG A 192 8.25 -1.90 -8.08
C ARG A 192 8.63 -2.51 -9.42
N PHE A 193 8.97 -1.68 -10.42
CA PHE A 193 9.31 -2.11 -11.77
C PHE A 193 10.69 -1.62 -12.18
N PRO A 194 11.51 -2.45 -12.84
CA PRO A 194 12.80 -2.00 -13.34
C PRO A 194 12.65 -1.20 -14.64
N LEU A 195 13.36 -0.07 -14.72
CA LEU A 195 13.44 0.81 -15.88
C LEU A 195 14.88 1.30 -16.06
N PRO A 196 15.28 1.71 -17.27
CA PRO A 196 16.64 2.20 -17.53
C PRO A 196 17.00 3.52 -16.80
N ILE A 197 16.03 4.16 -16.15
CA ILE A 197 16.24 5.40 -15.39
C ILE A 197 16.80 5.16 -13.98
N TRP A 198 16.67 3.95 -13.43
CA TRP A 198 17.21 3.54 -12.13
C TRP A 198 18.00 2.23 -12.22
N ARG A 199 18.63 1.83 -11.10
CA ARG A 199 19.44 0.59 -11.00
C ARG A 199 18.72 -0.56 -10.29
N SER A 200 17.46 -0.37 -9.94
CA SER A 200 16.65 -1.41 -9.30
C SER A 200 16.36 -2.55 -10.27
N ILE A 201 16.25 -3.76 -9.71
CA ILE A 201 15.80 -4.97 -10.43
C ILE A 201 14.27 -5.14 -10.36
N GLY A 202 13.57 -4.29 -9.62
CA GLY A 202 12.14 -4.41 -9.38
C GLY A 202 11.81 -5.34 -8.21
N ASN A 203 10.53 -5.35 -7.86
CA ASN A 203 9.98 -6.09 -6.74
C ASN A 203 8.53 -6.45 -7.06
N ALA A 204 8.34 -7.65 -7.59
CA ALA A 204 7.04 -8.19 -7.99
C ALA A 204 6.05 -8.30 -6.84
N ASP A 205 6.53 -8.29 -5.59
CA ASP A 205 5.68 -8.38 -4.40
C ASP A 205 4.86 -7.12 -4.17
N ASN A 206 5.30 -5.99 -4.74
CA ASN A 206 4.64 -4.69 -4.62
C ASN A 206 3.49 -4.49 -5.63
N VAL A 207 3.08 -5.58 -6.28
CA VAL A 207 1.99 -5.65 -7.25
C VAL A 207 1.07 -6.81 -6.88
N ILE A 208 -0.19 -6.52 -6.61
CA ILE A 208 -1.19 -7.53 -6.28
C ILE A 208 -2.27 -7.53 -7.36
N LEU A 209 -2.56 -8.70 -7.95
CA LEU A 209 -3.76 -8.87 -8.76
C LEU A 209 -4.86 -9.48 -7.90
N LYS A 210 -5.95 -8.71 -7.71
CA LYS A 210 -7.07 -9.12 -6.86
C LYS A 210 -7.84 -10.29 -7.48
N VAL A 211 -8.11 -11.29 -6.67
CA VAL A 211 -8.90 -12.48 -7.01
C VAL A 211 -10.32 -12.32 -6.47
N LEU A 212 -11.32 -12.73 -7.24
CA LEU A 212 -12.74 -12.55 -6.92
C LEU A 212 -13.41 -13.86 -6.50
N ASP A 213 -13.92 -13.91 -5.27
CA ASP A 213 -14.82 -14.95 -4.74
C ASP A 213 -14.28 -16.40 -4.80
N GLU A 214 -12.96 -16.57 -4.72
CA GLU A 214 -12.30 -17.88 -4.77
C GLU A 214 -11.97 -18.41 -3.38
N LYS A 215 -11.79 -19.74 -3.28
CA LYS A 215 -11.22 -20.35 -2.08
C LYS A 215 -9.70 -20.23 -2.10
N GLN A 216 -9.08 -20.23 -0.92
CA GLN A 216 -7.62 -20.13 -0.80
C GLN A 216 -6.92 -21.26 -1.57
N GLU A 217 -7.42 -22.49 -1.49
CA GLU A 217 -6.83 -23.64 -2.18
C GLU A 217 -6.82 -23.43 -3.70
N ASP A 218 -7.88 -22.83 -4.24
CA ASP A 218 -8.02 -22.53 -5.66
C ASP A 218 -7.08 -21.40 -6.10
N MET A 219 -6.90 -20.36 -5.26
CA MET A 219 -5.99 -19.24 -5.53
C MET A 219 -4.54 -19.70 -5.76
N PHE A 220 -4.05 -20.57 -4.88
CA PHE A 220 -2.66 -21.05 -4.90
C PHE A 220 -2.46 -22.33 -5.73
N ASN A 221 -3.54 -22.91 -6.27
CA ASN A 221 -3.41 -23.95 -7.27
C ASN A 221 -2.93 -23.36 -8.61
N ILE A 222 -1.65 -23.53 -8.92
CA ILE A 222 -1.02 -23.03 -10.15
C ILE A 222 -1.69 -23.61 -11.41
N GLN A 223 -2.29 -24.81 -11.30
CA GLN A 223 -3.01 -25.44 -12.41
C GLN A 223 -4.41 -24.85 -12.63
N ASN A 224 -4.94 -24.08 -11.67
CA ASN A 224 -6.21 -23.40 -11.84
C ASN A 224 -6.03 -22.14 -12.69
N THR A 225 -6.36 -22.26 -13.97
CA THR A 225 -6.35 -21.15 -14.94
C THR A 225 -7.67 -20.38 -14.98
N ASN A 226 -8.70 -20.84 -14.29
CA ASN A 226 -10.07 -20.32 -14.39
C ASN A 226 -10.43 -19.37 -13.24
N LEU A 227 -9.43 -18.75 -12.62
CA LEU A 227 -9.65 -17.79 -11.54
C LEU A 227 -10.17 -16.47 -12.12
N ASN A 228 -11.14 -15.89 -11.44
CA ASN A 228 -11.63 -14.58 -11.81
C ASN A 228 -10.77 -13.49 -11.16
N PHE A 229 -10.28 -12.56 -11.98
CA PHE A 229 -9.44 -11.46 -11.53
C PHE A 229 -10.17 -10.14 -11.75
N ASP A 230 -9.98 -9.21 -10.81
CA ASP A 230 -10.46 -7.83 -10.94
C ASP A 230 -9.32 -6.98 -11.53
N SER A 231 -8.68 -6.18 -10.68
CA SER A 231 -7.73 -5.15 -11.03
C SER A 231 -6.36 -5.44 -10.41
N ILE A 232 -5.33 -4.81 -10.99
CA ILE A 232 -3.99 -4.78 -10.42
C ILE A 232 -3.95 -3.64 -9.40
N TYR A 233 -3.38 -3.90 -8.23
CA TYR A 233 -3.20 -2.96 -7.13
C TYR A 233 -1.71 -2.72 -6.92
N SER A 234 -1.34 -1.44 -6.85
CA SER A 234 -0.03 -1.01 -6.41
C SER A 234 0.00 -0.94 -4.89
N ILE A 235 0.97 -1.58 -4.25
CA ILE A 235 1.21 -1.47 -2.80
C ILE A 235 2.63 -0.97 -2.53
N ASP A 236 2.88 -0.64 -1.26
CA ASP A 236 4.18 -0.17 -0.75
C ASP A 236 4.83 0.92 -1.60
N PRO A 237 4.15 2.07 -1.84
CA PRO A 237 4.74 3.15 -2.60
C PRO A 237 5.94 3.75 -1.84
N GLN A 238 7.04 3.97 -2.55
CA GLN A 238 8.26 4.57 -1.98
C GLN A 238 8.67 5.82 -2.74
N THR A 239 9.46 6.69 -2.10
CA THR A 239 9.99 7.91 -2.73
C THR A 239 11.36 8.26 -2.17
N ILE A 240 12.10 9.14 -2.87
CA ILE A 240 13.31 9.74 -2.33
C ILE A 240 12.94 10.80 -1.31
N LEU A 241 13.51 10.69 -0.11
CA LEU A 241 13.41 11.68 0.96
C LEU A 241 14.54 12.70 0.89
N LYS A 242 14.30 13.90 1.45
CA LYS A 242 15.32 14.94 1.65
C LYS A 242 16.53 14.38 2.40
N GLN A 243 17.72 14.62 1.85
CA GLN A 243 18.99 14.25 2.47
C GLN A 243 19.56 15.46 3.22
N GLN A 244 20.48 15.22 4.16
CA GLN A 244 21.15 16.30 4.88
C GLN A 244 22.03 17.17 3.96
N ASP A 245 22.67 16.57 2.96
CA ASP A 245 23.47 17.29 1.95
C ASP A 245 22.62 17.62 0.72
N GLN A 246 22.14 18.87 0.67
CA GLN A 246 21.33 19.37 -0.44
C GLN A 246 22.10 19.39 -1.77
N SER A 247 23.43 19.53 -1.77
CA SER A 247 24.23 19.60 -2.99
C SER A 247 24.31 18.24 -3.69
N ILE A 248 24.50 17.18 -2.91
CA ILE A 248 24.51 15.79 -3.41
C ILE A 248 23.09 15.43 -3.88
N GLN A 249 22.07 15.75 -3.07
CA GLN A 249 20.68 15.50 -3.42
C GLN A 249 20.31 16.16 -4.76
N ASN A 250 20.61 17.45 -4.93
CA ASN A 250 20.31 18.16 -6.17
C ASN A 250 21.00 17.54 -7.39
N LYS A 251 22.26 17.07 -7.25
CA LYS A 251 22.96 16.35 -8.32
C LYS A 251 22.25 15.05 -8.70
N ILE A 252 21.83 14.25 -7.70
CA ILE A 252 21.13 12.98 -7.92
C ILE A 252 19.79 13.23 -8.61
N LEU A 253 19.00 14.19 -8.10
CA LEU A 253 17.67 14.50 -8.62
C LEU A 253 17.74 15.06 -10.04
N ASN A 254 18.68 15.96 -10.34
CA ASN A 254 18.87 16.46 -11.70
C ASN A 254 19.30 15.34 -12.67
N ALA A 255 20.22 14.47 -12.24
CA ALA A 255 20.62 13.32 -13.06
C ALA A 255 19.44 12.36 -13.33
N TYR A 256 18.53 12.21 -12.36
CA TYR A 256 17.30 11.44 -12.56
C TYR A 256 16.35 12.12 -13.56
N ILE A 257 16.11 13.43 -13.41
CA ILE A 257 15.25 14.22 -14.30
C ILE A 257 15.71 14.11 -15.76
N GLU A 258 17.01 14.21 -16.03
CA GLU A 258 17.56 14.04 -17.38
C GLU A 258 17.31 12.64 -17.95
N LYS A 259 17.44 11.60 -17.12
CA LYS A 259 17.11 10.23 -17.54
C LYS A 259 15.63 10.06 -17.84
N VAL A 260 14.75 10.64 -17.00
CA VAL A 260 13.29 10.63 -17.22
C VAL A 260 12.96 11.32 -18.53
N LYS A 261 13.49 12.52 -18.78
CA LYS A 261 13.29 13.26 -20.04
C LYS A 261 13.68 12.42 -21.25
N LYS A 262 14.88 11.82 -21.22
CA LYS A 262 15.35 10.94 -22.30
C LYS A 262 14.46 9.71 -22.49
N PHE A 263 14.07 9.06 -21.39
CA PHE A 263 13.22 7.87 -21.42
C PHE A 263 11.82 8.18 -21.98
N LEU A 264 11.19 9.28 -21.56
CA LEU A 264 9.88 9.69 -22.07
C LEU A 264 9.93 10.08 -23.54
N GLN A 265 11.01 10.72 -24.00
CA GLN A 265 11.18 10.99 -25.43
C GLN A 265 11.31 9.67 -26.22
N GLN A 266 12.11 8.73 -25.73
CA GLN A 266 12.25 7.42 -26.36
C GLN A 266 10.91 6.65 -26.41
N LEU A 267 10.08 6.75 -25.36
CA LEU A 267 8.72 6.19 -25.34
C LEU A 267 7.82 6.80 -26.44
N CYS A 268 7.92 8.10 -26.66
CA CYS A 268 7.18 8.77 -27.74
C CYS A 268 7.68 8.31 -29.11
N ASP A 269 8.99 8.17 -29.29
CA ASP A 269 9.60 7.70 -30.54
C ASP A 269 9.19 6.24 -30.84
N ASP A 270 9.21 5.38 -29.82
CA ASP A 270 8.73 3.99 -29.85
C ASP A 270 7.29 3.90 -30.38
N ILE A 271 6.38 4.75 -29.88
CA ILE A 271 4.98 4.80 -30.37
C ILE A 271 4.92 5.23 -31.84
N LYS A 272 5.67 6.26 -32.25
CA LYS A 272 5.68 6.74 -33.65
C LYS A 272 6.20 5.68 -34.62
N GLN A 273 7.14 4.85 -34.17
CA GLN A 273 7.78 3.81 -34.98
C GLN A 273 7.11 2.44 -34.83
N ASN A 274 6.12 2.32 -33.96
CA ASN A 274 5.49 1.04 -33.57
C ASN A 274 6.51 0.03 -33.00
N GLU A 275 7.46 0.53 -32.22
CA GLU A 275 8.51 -0.22 -31.50
C GLU A 275 8.31 -0.13 -29.97
N SER A 276 9.01 -0.95 -29.18
CA SER A 276 8.87 -0.95 -27.72
C SER A 276 10.20 -1.21 -27.01
N GLN A 277 11.27 -0.62 -27.53
CA GLN A 277 12.62 -0.87 -27.03
C GLN A 277 12.86 -0.23 -25.66
N SER A 278 12.18 0.89 -25.35
CA SER A 278 12.27 1.59 -24.06
C SER A 278 11.82 0.72 -22.88
N LEU A 279 10.86 -0.19 -23.10
CA LEU A 279 10.33 -1.10 -22.08
C LEU A 279 11.01 -2.47 -22.05
N LYS A 280 12.18 -2.63 -22.67
CA LYS A 280 12.85 -3.94 -22.74
C LYS A 280 13.12 -4.53 -21.35
N THR A 281 13.63 -3.73 -20.42
CA THR A 281 13.91 -4.17 -19.03
C THR A 281 12.63 -4.57 -18.29
N PHE A 282 11.53 -3.86 -18.53
CA PHE A 282 10.22 -4.20 -17.97
C PHE A 282 9.67 -5.51 -18.57
N GLN A 283 9.79 -5.72 -19.88
CA GLN A 283 9.40 -6.97 -20.54
C GLN A 283 10.18 -8.15 -19.97
N ASP A 284 11.48 -7.99 -19.76
CA ASP A 284 12.35 -9.03 -19.20
C ASP A 284 11.95 -9.37 -17.76
N PHE A 285 11.61 -8.36 -16.94
CA PHE A 285 11.08 -8.56 -15.60
C PHE A 285 9.74 -9.34 -15.59
N ILE A 286 8.79 -8.97 -16.47
CA ILE A 286 7.53 -9.71 -16.60
C ILE A 286 7.79 -11.16 -17.02
N LEU A 287 8.68 -11.37 -17.99
CA LEU A 287 9.06 -12.71 -18.43
C LEU A 287 9.68 -13.54 -17.30
N GLU A 288 10.59 -12.96 -16.52
CA GLU A 288 11.24 -13.63 -15.40
C GLU A 288 10.23 -14.10 -14.35
N HIS A 289 9.28 -13.24 -13.97
CA HIS A 289 8.32 -13.57 -12.92
C HIS A 289 7.13 -14.41 -13.40
N THR A 290 6.70 -14.25 -14.65
CA THR A 290 5.45 -14.88 -15.15
C THR A 290 5.67 -15.97 -16.20
N LEU A 291 6.91 -16.13 -16.67
CA LEU A 291 7.23 -16.96 -17.84
C LEU A 291 6.45 -16.57 -19.11
N TYR A 292 5.88 -15.36 -19.14
CA TYR A 292 5.14 -14.82 -20.27
C TYR A 292 5.84 -13.59 -20.83
N LYS A 293 6.16 -13.65 -22.13
CA LYS A 293 6.78 -12.54 -22.83
C LYS A 293 5.70 -11.68 -23.48
N LEU A 294 5.53 -10.46 -22.98
CA LEU A 294 4.65 -9.46 -23.60
C LEU A 294 5.08 -9.23 -25.05
N ASN A 295 4.14 -9.24 -25.98
CA ASN A 295 4.38 -8.90 -27.38
C ASN A 295 4.40 -7.37 -27.59
N ASN A 296 4.74 -6.92 -28.79
CA ASN A 296 4.84 -5.48 -29.08
C ASN A 296 3.51 -4.74 -28.87
N ASN A 297 2.37 -5.33 -29.25
CA ASN A 297 1.07 -4.67 -29.07
C ASN A 297 0.74 -4.51 -27.57
N GLU A 298 1.04 -5.52 -26.77
CA GLU A 298 0.86 -5.45 -25.31
C GLU A 298 1.77 -4.39 -24.68
N LEU A 299 3.01 -4.28 -25.14
CA LEU A 299 3.93 -3.22 -24.70
C LEU A 299 3.47 -1.82 -25.15
N GLN A 300 2.87 -1.68 -26.34
CA GLN A 300 2.28 -0.40 -26.75
C GLN A 300 1.16 0.05 -25.82
N ILE A 301 0.33 -0.88 -25.35
CA ILE A 301 -0.73 -0.55 -24.38
C ILE A 301 -0.11 -0.06 -23.06
N VAL A 302 0.99 -0.67 -22.62
CA VAL A 302 1.74 -0.20 -21.44
C VAL A 302 2.34 1.18 -21.70
N ASN A 303 2.93 1.44 -22.87
CA ASN A 303 3.46 2.76 -23.26
C ASN A 303 2.37 3.83 -23.18
N GLN A 304 1.19 3.55 -23.75
CA GLN A 304 0.03 4.44 -23.70
C GLN A 304 -0.41 4.73 -22.26
N GLY A 305 -0.46 3.70 -21.41
CA GLY A 305 -0.77 3.88 -19.98
C GLY A 305 0.24 4.76 -19.25
N ILE A 306 1.53 4.64 -19.56
CA ILE A 306 2.58 5.52 -19.00
C ILE A 306 2.31 6.96 -19.42
N LEU A 307 2.21 7.22 -20.72
CA LEU A 307 2.04 8.59 -21.22
C LEU A 307 0.71 9.22 -20.76
N TYR A 308 -0.37 8.45 -20.72
CA TYR A 308 -1.64 8.89 -20.15
C TYR A 308 -1.48 9.38 -18.72
N GLN A 309 -0.74 8.62 -17.89
CA GLN A 309 -0.52 9.00 -16.51
C GLN A 309 0.37 10.25 -16.38
N ILE A 310 1.37 10.40 -17.24
CA ILE A 310 2.23 11.59 -17.32
C ILE A 310 1.40 12.84 -17.64
N GLN A 311 0.48 12.74 -18.61
CA GLN A 311 -0.46 13.81 -18.95
C GLN A 311 -1.36 14.16 -17.76
N LYS A 312 -1.93 13.15 -17.10
CA LYS A 312 -2.80 13.32 -15.92
C LYS A 312 -2.07 13.99 -14.77
N ILE A 313 -0.82 13.62 -14.49
CA ILE A 313 0.01 14.25 -13.45
C ILE A 313 0.29 15.71 -13.79
N SER A 314 0.63 16.00 -15.05
CA SER A 314 0.87 17.37 -15.52
C SER A 314 -0.38 18.25 -15.35
N GLN A 315 -1.55 17.72 -15.68
CA GLN A 315 -2.85 18.39 -15.50
C GLN A 315 -3.24 18.56 -14.02
N PHE A 316 -2.94 17.56 -13.18
CA PHE A 316 -3.19 17.64 -11.74
C PHE A 316 -2.40 18.79 -11.10
N GLY A 317 -1.17 19.02 -11.57
CA GLY A 317 -0.39 20.21 -11.21
C GLY A 317 0.16 20.20 -9.79
N ILE A 318 1.16 21.05 -9.55
CA ILE A 318 1.90 21.08 -8.28
C ILE A 318 1.07 21.61 -7.11
N GLU A 319 0.12 22.50 -7.38
CA GLU A 319 -0.72 23.15 -6.38
C GLU A 319 -1.60 22.13 -5.63
N ASN A 320 -2.18 21.17 -6.36
CA ASN A 320 -3.00 20.11 -5.76
C ASN A 320 -2.16 19.14 -4.93
N ILE A 321 -0.90 18.91 -5.32
CA ILE A 321 0.03 18.06 -4.56
C ILE A 321 0.43 18.74 -3.24
N ILE A 322 0.74 20.03 -3.29
CA ILE A 322 1.02 20.84 -2.09
C ILE A 322 -0.20 20.82 -1.16
N LYS A 323 -1.40 21.05 -1.71
CA LYS A 323 -2.65 21.00 -0.95
C LYS A 323 -2.84 19.65 -0.26
N LEU A 324 -2.64 18.55 -0.98
CA LEU A 324 -2.75 17.20 -0.43
C LEU A 324 -1.76 16.96 0.72
N GLN A 325 -0.52 17.44 0.59
CA GLN A 325 0.47 17.34 1.67
C GLN A 325 0.03 18.14 2.90
N GLN A 326 -0.49 19.36 2.71
CA GLN A 326 -0.94 20.23 3.79
C GLN A 326 -2.14 19.65 4.54
N GLU A 327 -3.09 19.04 3.84
CA GLU A 327 -4.26 18.38 4.43
C GLU A 327 -3.92 17.19 5.32
N LEU A 328 -2.73 16.60 5.14
CA LEU A 328 -2.25 15.46 5.94
C LEU A 328 -1.41 15.88 7.16
N LEU A 329 -1.05 17.15 7.31
CA LEU A 329 -0.31 17.60 8.48
C LEU A 329 -1.14 17.42 9.75
N LEU A 330 -0.53 16.82 10.77
CA LEU A 330 -1.16 16.65 12.08
C LEU A 330 -0.94 17.90 12.94
N PRO A 331 -1.91 18.28 13.79
CA PRO A 331 -1.68 19.25 14.86
C PRO A 331 -0.57 18.77 15.82
N ASP A 332 0.18 19.70 16.42
CA ASP A 332 1.33 19.39 17.31
C ASP A 332 0.98 18.44 18.47
N ASN A 333 -0.24 18.53 19.01
CA ASN A 333 -0.70 17.65 20.10
C ASN A 333 -1.05 16.23 19.64
N GLN A 334 -1.09 15.98 18.33
CA GLN A 334 -1.33 14.68 17.71
C GLN A 334 -0.08 14.12 17.04
N ASP A 335 0.92 14.95 16.74
CA ASP A 335 2.20 14.49 16.20
C ASP A 335 3.18 14.09 17.32
N TRP A 336 3.16 12.81 17.65
CA TRP A 336 4.05 12.22 18.63
C TRP A 336 5.52 12.51 18.31
N MET A 337 6.14 13.35 19.14
CA MET A 337 7.53 13.80 19.01
C MET A 337 7.87 14.40 17.64
N ASN A 338 6.92 15.04 16.96
CA ASN A 338 7.10 15.62 15.62
C ASN A 338 7.60 14.60 14.57
N GLN A 339 7.35 13.31 14.78
CA GLN A 339 7.86 12.28 13.87
C GLN A 339 7.07 12.23 12.56
N TYR A 340 5.75 12.35 12.63
CA TYR A 340 4.88 12.23 11.46
C TYR A 340 5.09 13.40 10.49
N ASN A 341 4.96 14.64 10.98
CA ASN A 341 5.10 15.83 10.16
C ASN A 341 6.55 15.99 9.68
N SER A 342 7.56 15.64 10.49
CA SER A 342 8.96 15.63 10.05
C SER A 342 9.17 14.70 8.86
N CYS A 343 8.65 13.46 8.92
CA CYS A 343 8.71 12.52 7.80
C CYS A 343 7.96 13.06 6.56
N LEU A 344 6.74 13.57 6.73
CA LEU A 344 5.96 14.13 5.63
C LEU A 344 6.66 15.34 4.97
N ASN A 345 7.33 16.19 5.75
CA ASN A 345 8.08 17.34 5.28
C ASN A 345 9.40 16.98 4.56
N GLN A 346 9.85 15.72 4.68
CA GLN A 346 10.99 15.21 3.91
C GLN A 346 10.65 14.94 2.44
N ILE A 347 9.38 14.99 2.05
CA ILE A 347 8.98 14.88 0.64
C ILE A 347 9.50 16.10 -0.14
N HIS A 348 10.14 15.84 -1.28
CA HIS A 348 10.78 16.86 -2.10
C HIS A 348 9.79 17.48 -3.09
N ILE A 349 8.92 18.38 -2.64
CA ILE A 349 7.92 19.03 -3.51
C ILE A 349 8.55 19.76 -4.72
N GLU A 350 9.70 20.43 -4.52
CA GLU A 350 10.40 21.09 -5.63
C GLU A 350 10.83 20.11 -6.74
N PHE A 351 11.11 18.85 -6.37
CA PHE A 351 11.48 17.83 -7.34
C PHE A 351 10.28 17.41 -8.19
N HIS A 352 9.13 17.21 -7.56
CA HIS A 352 7.87 16.94 -8.25
C HIS A 352 7.49 18.10 -9.18
N SER A 353 7.71 19.35 -8.76
CA SER A 353 7.49 20.53 -9.61
C SER A 353 8.35 20.50 -10.89
N LYS A 354 9.65 20.19 -10.76
CA LYS A 354 10.56 20.05 -11.91
C LYS A 354 10.15 18.89 -12.84
N LEU A 355 9.70 17.76 -12.29
CA LEU A 355 9.19 16.65 -13.10
C LEU A 355 7.93 17.05 -13.88
N ILE A 356 6.98 17.77 -13.26
CA ILE A 356 5.78 18.29 -13.94
C ILE A 356 6.16 19.20 -15.12
N GLN A 357 7.20 20.03 -14.96
CA GLN A 357 7.72 20.86 -16.06
C GLN A 357 8.25 20.00 -17.21
N VAL A 358 9.07 18.99 -16.92
CA VAL A 358 9.54 18.03 -17.94
C VAL A 358 8.38 17.31 -18.62
N PHE A 359 7.35 16.92 -17.87
CA PHE A 359 6.17 16.26 -18.43
C PHE A 359 5.43 17.21 -19.40
N ALA A 360 5.24 18.47 -19.02
CA ALA A 360 4.64 19.48 -19.89
C ALA A 360 5.46 19.71 -21.16
N GLU A 361 6.79 19.76 -21.07
CA GLU A 361 7.68 19.86 -22.23
C GLU A 361 7.51 18.67 -23.19
N ILE A 362 7.49 17.43 -22.65
CA ILE A 362 7.30 16.21 -23.45
C ILE A 362 5.94 16.21 -24.14
N ILE A 363 4.88 16.59 -23.42
CA ILE A 363 3.51 16.68 -23.96
C ILE A 363 3.45 17.69 -25.11
N ASN A 364 4.01 18.88 -24.92
CA ASN A 364 4.00 19.93 -25.94
C ASN A 364 4.81 19.55 -27.18
N THR A 365 5.94 18.87 -27.00
CA THR A 365 6.82 18.44 -28.11
C THR A 365 6.21 17.31 -28.93
N ASN A 366 5.37 16.48 -28.31
CA ASN A 366 4.77 15.28 -28.92
C ASN A 366 3.24 15.34 -28.90
N PHE A 367 2.68 16.54 -29.07
CA PHE A 367 1.26 16.83 -28.87
C PHE A 367 0.32 15.90 -29.66
N GLU A 368 0.72 15.49 -30.87
CA GLU A 368 -0.01 14.56 -31.72
C GLU A 368 -0.26 13.19 -31.06
N ILE A 369 0.67 12.68 -30.25
CA ILE A 369 0.49 11.44 -29.51
C ILE A 369 -0.55 11.67 -28.41
N PHE A 370 -0.36 12.71 -27.60
CA PHE A 370 -1.19 13.00 -26.44
C PHE A 370 -2.62 13.44 -26.78
N GLN A 371 -2.92 13.81 -28.03
CA GLN A 371 -4.29 14.02 -28.50
C GLN A 371 -5.06 12.72 -28.74
N THR A 372 -4.35 11.59 -28.89
CA THR A 372 -4.95 10.28 -29.20
C THR A 372 -5.04 9.35 -27.99
N LEU A 373 -4.38 9.72 -26.89
CA LEU A 373 -4.51 9.08 -25.57
C LEU A 373 -5.77 9.58 -24.88
#